data_AF-A0A1F8KHE4-F1
#
_entry.id   AF-A0A1F8KHE4-F1
#
_cell.length_a   1.000
_cell.length_b   1.000
_cell.length_c   1.000
_cell.angle_alpha   90.00
_cell.angle_beta   90.00
_cell.angle_gamma   90.00
#
_symmetry.space_group_name_H-M   'P 1'
#
loop_
_entity.id
_entity.type
_entity.pdbx_description
1 polymer ?
#
loop_
_entity_poly.entity_id
_entity_poly.type
_entity_poly.pdbx_seq_one_letter_code
_entity_poly.pdbx_strand_id
1 'polypeptide(L)'
;MGQITLTIHGKLNDFLPNHSIENSVQVPFNQKTALKHIVEVIGIPHPEVGLVQADGHEADLNYPVQDGDIIHIYPRVVIEQQYSGEGPKFVLDNHLGKLTDYLRLLGFDAVYAKDWPDGDIAQYAYEHGCILLTRDRGLLKRKIVADGYCVRADDPEQQLAEVVTQYQLNSYITPFQRCPRCNGKLAPVKKEDIIDQLQPLTRKYYDEFTQCAGCGQIYWKGSHFQHMQSMLSAYLRQNSEKQ
;
A
#
# COMPACT_ATOMS: atom_id res chain seq x y z
N MET A 1 -33.49 -17.76 -11.28
CA MET A 1 -32.96 -17.21 -10.03
C MET A 1 -32.15 -18.31 -9.42
N GLY A 2 -30.85 -18.10 -9.28
CA GLY A 2 -29.95 -19.06 -8.65
C GLY A 2 -29.41 -18.51 -7.34
N GLN A 3 -28.73 -19.35 -6.58
CA GLN A 3 -28.13 -19.02 -5.31
C GLN A 3 -26.76 -19.70 -5.20
N ILE A 4 -25.76 -18.97 -4.71
CA ILE A 4 -24.43 -19.51 -4.41
C ILE A 4 -24.11 -19.35 -2.92
N THR A 5 -23.18 -20.19 -2.45
CA THR A 5 -22.58 -20.07 -1.11
C THR A 5 -21.16 -19.54 -1.24
N LEU A 6 -20.86 -18.38 -0.65
CA LEU A 6 -19.52 -17.83 -0.61
C LEU A 6 -18.91 -18.02 0.78
N THR A 7 -17.79 -18.74 0.89
CA THR A 7 -16.98 -18.80 2.11
C THR A 7 -15.80 -17.83 2.00
N ILE A 8 -15.78 -16.81 2.85
CA ILE A 8 -14.79 -15.73 2.85
C ILE A 8 -13.71 -15.99 3.91
N HIS A 9 -12.45 -16.00 3.50
CA HIS A 9 -11.34 -16.37 4.38
C HIS A 9 -10.51 -15.16 4.84
N GLY A 10 -9.90 -15.30 6.02
CA GLY A 10 -8.92 -14.34 6.56
C GLY A 10 -9.42 -12.90 6.62
N LYS A 11 -8.54 -11.94 6.30
CA LYS A 11 -8.80 -10.49 6.36
C LYS A 11 -9.87 -9.99 5.38
N LEU A 12 -10.39 -10.84 4.48
CA LEU A 12 -11.50 -10.44 3.62
C LEU A 12 -12.81 -10.33 4.41
N ASN A 13 -12.91 -10.99 5.56
CA ASN A 13 -14.06 -10.89 6.45
C ASN A 13 -14.27 -9.46 7.00
N ASP A 14 -13.22 -8.64 7.05
CA ASP A 14 -13.29 -7.24 7.48
C ASP A 14 -14.18 -6.38 6.55
N PHE A 15 -14.43 -6.84 5.33
CA PHE A 15 -15.28 -6.16 4.37
C PHE A 15 -16.77 -6.47 4.52
N LEU A 16 -17.12 -7.52 5.25
CA LEU A 16 -18.50 -7.96 5.37
C LEU A 16 -19.26 -7.08 6.40
N PRO A 17 -20.49 -6.64 6.09
CA PRO A 17 -21.23 -5.67 6.89
C PRO A 17 -21.63 -6.18 8.28
N ASN A 18 -21.75 -7.49 8.43
CA ASN A 18 -21.92 -8.16 9.72
C ASN A 18 -20.75 -9.13 9.80
N HIS A 19 -19.93 -9.06 10.86
CA HIS A 19 -18.93 -10.09 11.17
C HIS A 19 -19.66 -11.42 11.44
N SER A 20 -20.21 -12.03 10.39
CA SER A 20 -20.94 -13.28 10.45
C SER A 20 -19.97 -14.30 10.97
N ILE A 21 -20.25 -14.83 12.16
CA ILE A 21 -19.44 -15.82 12.86
C ILE A 21 -19.12 -17.02 11.94
N GLU A 22 -19.94 -17.25 10.91
CA GLU A 22 -19.85 -18.40 10.01
C GLU A 22 -19.02 -18.19 8.74
N ASN A 23 -18.42 -17.00 8.49
CA ASN A 23 -17.61 -16.70 7.30
C ASN A 23 -18.27 -17.08 5.95
N SER A 24 -19.58 -17.35 5.94
CA SER A 24 -20.32 -17.91 4.82
C SER A 24 -21.52 -17.04 4.53
N VAL A 25 -21.67 -16.66 3.26
CA VAL A 25 -22.72 -15.76 2.79
C VAL A 25 -23.47 -16.42 1.64
N GLN A 26 -24.77 -16.55 1.80
CA GLN A 26 -25.68 -16.97 0.74
C GLN A 26 -26.01 -15.78 -0.15
N VAL A 27 -25.71 -15.88 -1.44
CA VAL A 27 -25.93 -14.78 -2.38
C VAL A 27 -26.85 -15.21 -3.52
N PRO A 28 -28.08 -14.64 -3.60
CA PRO A 28 -28.96 -14.88 -4.74
C PRO A 28 -28.47 -14.09 -5.97
N PHE A 29 -28.66 -14.66 -7.16
CA PHE A 29 -28.36 -13.99 -8.43
C PHE A 29 -29.44 -14.29 -9.50
N ASN A 30 -29.71 -13.29 -10.34
CA ASN A 30 -30.85 -13.32 -11.27
C ASN A 30 -30.47 -13.54 -12.73
N GLN A 31 -29.19 -13.38 -13.09
CA GLN A 31 -28.68 -13.51 -14.45
C GLN A 31 -27.26 -14.08 -14.42
N LYS A 32 -26.76 -14.58 -15.55
CA LYS A 32 -25.36 -14.98 -15.68
C LYS A 32 -24.47 -13.79 -15.31
N THR A 33 -23.66 -13.95 -14.27
CA THR A 33 -22.76 -12.92 -13.77
C THR A 33 -21.39 -13.51 -13.49
N ALA A 34 -20.34 -12.71 -13.66
CA ALA A 34 -19.02 -13.10 -13.20
C ALA A 34 -18.97 -13.01 -11.67
N LEU A 35 -18.18 -13.88 -11.05
CA LEU A 35 -17.92 -13.87 -9.61
C LEU A 35 -17.46 -12.49 -9.12
N LYS A 36 -16.61 -11.80 -9.89
CA LYS A 36 -16.13 -10.44 -9.61
C LYS A 36 -17.25 -9.50 -9.17
N HIS A 37 -18.34 -9.46 -9.95
CA HIS A 37 -19.44 -8.54 -9.68
C HIS A 37 -20.09 -8.85 -8.33
N ILE A 38 -20.30 -10.13 -8.02
CA ILE A 38 -20.87 -10.57 -6.74
C ILE A 38 -19.95 -10.17 -5.58
N VAL A 39 -18.65 -10.43 -5.71
CA VAL A 39 -17.64 -10.12 -4.68
C VAL A 39 -17.61 -8.61 -4.37
N GLU A 40 -17.67 -7.77 -5.40
CA GLU A 40 -17.72 -6.31 -5.24
C GLU A 40 -19.03 -5.82 -4.61
N VAL A 41 -20.17 -6.47 -4.96
CA VAL A 41 -21.51 -6.16 -4.41
C VAL A 41 -21.59 -6.48 -2.92
N ILE A 42 -21.05 -7.64 -2.48
CA ILE A 42 -20.96 -7.96 -1.04
C ILE A 42 -19.91 -7.11 -0.31
N GLY A 43 -19.12 -6.35 -1.09
CA GLY A 43 -18.31 -5.26 -0.59
C GLY A 43 -16.80 -5.48 -0.74
N ILE A 44 -16.35 -6.68 -1.04
CA ILE A 44 -14.92 -7.01 -1.11
C ILE A 44 -14.34 -6.39 -2.39
N PRO A 45 -13.30 -5.53 -2.31
CA PRO A 45 -12.63 -5.03 -3.50
C PRO A 45 -11.88 -6.15 -4.22
N HIS A 46 -12.01 -6.25 -5.55
CA HIS A 46 -11.34 -7.30 -6.32
C HIS A 46 -9.80 -7.33 -6.19
N PRO A 47 -9.05 -6.22 -5.98
CA PRO A 47 -7.59 -6.30 -5.83
C PRO A 47 -7.13 -6.99 -4.54
N GLU A 48 -8.03 -7.10 -3.55
CA GLU A 48 -7.78 -7.77 -2.27
C GLU A 48 -7.96 -9.30 -2.35
N VAL A 49 -8.56 -9.80 -3.44
CA VAL A 49 -8.82 -11.22 -3.65
C VAL A 49 -7.57 -11.90 -4.20
N GLY A 50 -7.21 -13.03 -3.61
CA GLY A 50 -6.16 -13.93 -4.06
C GLY A 50 -6.75 -15.17 -4.70
N LEU A 51 -6.48 -16.33 -4.07
CA LEU A 51 -6.99 -17.63 -4.53
C LEU A 51 -8.52 -17.67 -4.48
N VAL A 52 -9.14 -18.19 -5.54
CA VAL A 52 -10.56 -18.53 -5.60
C VAL A 52 -10.68 -20.02 -5.89
N GLN A 53 -11.57 -20.70 -5.19
CA GLN A 53 -11.92 -22.09 -5.48
C GLN A 53 -13.43 -22.23 -5.64
N ALA A 54 -13.88 -22.72 -6.79
CA ALA A 54 -15.28 -23.06 -7.06
C ALA A 54 -15.43 -24.59 -7.06
N ASP A 55 -16.28 -25.13 -6.18
CA ASP A 55 -16.52 -26.56 -6.01
C ASP A 55 -15.22 -27.39 -5.92
N GLY A 56 -14.25 -26.88 -5.16
CA GLY A 56 -12.95 -27.52 -4.93
C GLY A 56 -11.90 -27.33 -6.03
N HIS A 57 -12.23 -26.65 -7.14
CA HIS A 57 -11.31 -26.38 -8.24
C HIS A 57 -10.87 -24.93 -8.25
N GLU A 58 -9.60 -24.67 -8.55
CA GLU A 58 -9.09 -23.31 -8.71
C GLU A 58 -9.80 -22.58 -9.85
N ALA A 59 -10.21 -21.34 -9.58
CA ALA A 59 -10.94 -20.48 -10.51
C ALA A 59 -10.42 -19.03 -10.40
N ASP A 60 -10.91 -18.15 -11.27
CA ASP A 60 -10.63 -16.72 -11.21
C ASP A 60 -11.91 -15.90 -10.94
N LEU A 61 -11.76 -14.59 -10.82
CA LEU A 61 -12.89 -13.69 -10.63
C LEU A 61 -13.79 -13.54 -11.87
N ASN A 62 -13.38 -14.04 -13.05
CA ASN A 62 -14.22 -14.07 -14.25
C ASN A 62 -15.11 -15.32 -14.31
N TYR A 63 -14.93 -16.26 -13.36
CA TYR A 63 -15.73 -17.48 -13.27
C TYR A 63 -17.23 -17.19 -13.38
N PRO A 64 -17.93 -17.80 -14.36
CA PRO A 64 -19.36 -17.62 -14.55
C PRO A 64 -20.12 -18.47 -13.53
N VAL A 65 -20.68 -17.83 -12.51
CA VAL A 65 -21.34 -18.54 -11.40
C VAL A 65 -22.56 -19.34 -11.86
N GLN A 66 -22.75 -20.52 -11.27
CA GLN A 66 -23.88 -21.41 -11.51
C GLN A 66 -24.70 -21.59 -10.22
N ASP A 67 -25.93 -22.05 -10.38
CA ASP A 67 -26.83 -22.26 -9.25
C ASP A 67 -26.32 -23.42 -8.38
N GLY A 68 -26.19 -23.19 -7.08
CA GLY A 68 -25.69 -24.16 -6.11
C GLY A 68 -24.18 -24.14 -5.86
N ASP A 69 -23.40 -23.32 -6.58
CA ASP A 69 -21.93 -23.28 -6.42
C ASP A 69 -21.51 -22.99 -4.97
N ILE A 70 -20.48 -23.69 -4.50
CA ILE A 70 -19.79 -23.40 -3.25
C ILE A 70 -18.42 -22.81 -3.58
N ILE A 71 -18.24 -21.53 -3.29
CA ILE A 71 -17.05 -20.79 -3.69
C ILE A 71 -16.29 -20.30 -2.45
N HIS A 72 -15.01 -20.63 -2.38
CA HIS A 72 -14.09 -20.16 -1.35
C HIS A 72 -13.24 -19.01 -1.90
N ILE A 73 -13.17 -17.92 -1.15
CA ILE A 73 -12.45 -16.70 -1.54
C ILE A 73 -11.40 -16.39 -0.48
N TYR A 74 -10.13 -16.41 -0.89
CA TYR A 74 -8.99 -16.16 -0.02
C TYR A 74 -8.39 -14.78 -0.26
N PRO A 75 -7.81 -14.14 0.77
CA PRO A 75 -7.14 -12.87 0.60
C PRO A 75 -5.92 -13.01 -0.31
N ARG A 76 -5.59 -11.92 -0.99
CA ARG A 76 -4.35 -11.81 -1.74
C ARG A 76 -3.15 -11.98 -0.81
N VAL A 77 -2.29 -12.93 -1.16
CA VAL A 77 -1.01 -13.19 -0.51
C VAL A 77 0.09 -12.63 -1.40
N VAL A 78 0.99 -11.87 -0.79
CA VAL A 78 2.23 -11.41 -1.42
C VAL A 78 3.30 -12.44 -1.15
N ILE A 79 4.01 -12.85 -2.19
CA ILE A 79 5.08 -13.86 -2.10
C ILE A 79 6.42 -13.15 -1.91
N GLU A 80 7.32 -13.75 -1.13
CA GLU A 80 8.66 -13.21 -0.92
C GLU A 80 9.39 -12.98 -2.23
N GLN A 81 10.14 -11.86 -2.30
CA GLN A 81 10.97 -11.47 -3.44
C GLN A 81 10.24 -11.20 -4.76
N GLN A 82 8.92 -10.93 -4.73
CA GLN A 82 8.17 -10.67 -5.96
C GLN A 82 8.55 -9.36 -6.69
N TYR A 83 9.26 -8.44 -6.02
CA TYR A 83 9.66 -7.16 -6.59
C TYR A 83 11.13 -7.15 -6.99
N SER A 84 11.45 -6.47 -8.08
CA SER A 84 12.83 -6.27 -8.54
C SER A 84 13.41 -4.95 -8.01
N GLY A 85 14.75 -4.87 -7.94
CA GLY A 85 15.46 -3.61 -7.69
C GLY A 85 15.09 -2.89 -6.39
N GLU A 86 14.59 -1.66 -6.50
CA GLU A 86 14.25 -0.74 -5.39
C GLU A 86 12.95 -1.12 -4.64
N GLY A 87 12.30 -2.25 -4.98
CA GLY A 87 11.04 -2.67 -4.38
C GLY A 87 9.79 -2.10 -5.07
N PRO A 88 8.60 -2.24 -4.46
CA PRO A 88 7.36 -1.77 -5.06
C PRO A 88 7.24 -0.25 -5.06
N LYS A 89 6.41 0.26 -5.98
CA LYS A 89 5.97 1.65 -6.01
C LYS A 89 4.54 1.76 -5.52
N PHE A 90 4.22 2.87 -4.89
CA PHE A 90 2.90 3.11 -4.32
C PHE A 90 2.28 4.40 -4.86
N VAL A 91 0.96 4.39 -4.97
CA VAL A 91 0.16 5.61 -5.05
C VAL A 91 -0.86 5.57 -3.92
N LEU A 92 -0.97 6.68 -3.19
CA LEU A 92 -1.82 6.80 -2.02
C LEU A 92 -2.82 7.94 -2.22
N ASP A 93 -4.05 7.71 -1.79
CA ASP A 93 -5.09 8.75 -1.79
C ASP A 93 -4.84 9.82 -0.71
N ASN A 94 -5.73 10.82 -0.66
CA ASN A 94 -5.68 11.93 0.28
C ASN A 94 -5.86 11.52 1.77
N HIS A 95 -6.30 10.30 2.08
CA HIS A 95 -6.50 9.84 3.46
C HIS A 95 -5.21 9.31 4.09
N LEU A 96 -4.16 9.06 3.31
CA LEU A 96 -2.96 8.34 3.72
C LEU A 96 -1.68 9.20 3.63
N GLY A 97 -1.80 10.51 3.86
CA GLY A 97 -0.68 11.46 3.74
C GLY A 97 0.51 11.13 4.64
N LYS A 98 0.29 10.86 5.94
CA LYS A 98 1.38 10.50 6.87
C LYS A 98 2.03 9.15 6.51
N LEU A 99 1.23 8.16 6.12
CA LEU A 99 1.74 6.89 5.61
C LEU A 99 2.64 7.09 4.40
N THR A 100 2.26 8.01 3.49
CA THR A 100 3.07 8.35 2.33
C THR A 100 4.45 8.87 2.74
N ASP A 101 4.51 9.77 3.73
CA ASP A 101 5.78 10.28 4.25
C ASP A 101 6.63 9.15 4.84
N TYR A 102 6.03 8.23 5.60
CA TYR A 102 6.75 7.10 6.19
C TYR A 102 7.29 6.12 5.14
N LEU A 103 6.52 5.80 4.10
CA LEU A 103 6.99 4.95 3.00
C LEU A 103 8.18 5.59 2.29
N ARG A 104 8.14 6.90 2.03
CA ARG A 104 9.27 7.65 1.44
C ARG A 104 10.50 7.61 2.34
N LEU A 105 10.31 7.73 3.66
CA LEU A 105 11.41 7.67 4.63
C LEU A 105 12.04 6.28 4.72
N LEU A 106 11.28 5.21 4.49
CA LEU A 106 11.80 3.86 4.32
C LEU A 106 12.47 3.62 2.95
N GLY A 107 12.40 4.59 2.02
CA GLY A 107 13.06 4.53 0.72
C GLY A 107 12.15 4.21 -0.46
N PHE A 108 10.86 3.97 -0.23
CA PHE A 108 9.92 3.57 -1.27
C PHE A 108 9.46 4.75 -2.12
N ASP A 109 9.27 4.48 -3.41
CA ASP A 109 8.62 5.41 -4.34
C ASP A 109 7.13 5.48 -4.01
N ALA A 110 6.68 6.56 -3.38
CA ALA A 110 5.30 6.71 -2.96
C ALA A 110 4.73 8.05 -3.42
N VAL A 111 3.79 8.00 -4.36
CA VAL A 111 3.08 9.17 -4.87
C VAL A 111 1.89 9.48 -3.95
N TYR A 112 1.78 10.74 -3.55
CA TYR A 112 0.64 11.23 -2.78
C TYR A 112 -0.31 11.94 -3.74
N ALA A 113 -1.43 11.29 -4.09
CA ALA A 113 -2.40 11.79 -5.04
C ALA A 113 -3.37 12.78 -4.38
N LYS A 114 -2.79 13.88 -3.89
CA LYS A 114 -3.55 14.92 -3.21
C LYS A 114 -4.50 15.61 -4.19
N ASP A 115 -5.79 15.65 -3.85
CA ASP A 115 -6.84 16.32 -4.61
C ASP A 115 -7.04 15.77 -6.04
N TRP A 116 -6.56 14.55 -6.33
CA TRP A 116 -6.80 13.89 -7.60
C TRP A 116 -8.17 13.19 -7.60
N PRO A 117 -8.93 13.24 -8.70
CA PRO A 117 -10.09 12.38 -8.88
C PRO A 117 -9.71 10.90 -8.81
N ASP A 118 -10.55 10.07 -8.19
CA ASP A 118 -10.37 8.61 -8.11
C ASP A 118 -10.01 7.92 -9.43
N GLY A 119 -10.61 8.40 -10.53
CA GLY A 119 -10.32 7.91 -11.88
C GLY A 119 -8.85 8.09 -12.26
N ASP A 120 -8.28 9.25 -11.94
CA ASP A 120 -6.91 9.62 -12.27
C ASP A 120 -5.91 8.87 -11.38
N ILE A 121 -6.25 8.66 -10.09
CA ILE A 121 -5.43 7.83 -9.19
C ILE A 121 -5.35 6.39 -9.71
N ALA A 122 -6.49 5.80 -10.08
CA ALA A 122 -6.54 4.44 -10.58
C ALA A 122 -5.83 4.29 -11.95
N GLN A 123 -5.97 5.28 -12.82
CA GLN A 123 -5.25 5.33 -14.10
C GLN A 123 -3.73 5.41 -13.88
N TYR A 124 -3.29 6.32 -13.01
CA TYR A 124 -1.87 6.47 -12.67
C TYR A 124 -1.28 5.18 -12.10
N ALA A 125 -2.01 4.52 -11.18
CA ALA A 125 -1.60 3.24 -10.60
C ALA A 125 -1.33 2.19 -11.67
N TYR A 126 -2.25 2.06 -12.62
CA TYR A 126 -2.15 1.12 -13.73
C TYR A 126 -0.97 1.43 -14.67
N GLU A 127 -0.87 2.68 -15.13
CA GLU A 127 0.15 3.10 -16.10
C GLU A 127 1.58 2.98 -15.55
N HIS A 128 1.77 3.25 -14.26
CA HIS A 128 3.08 3.29 -13.63
C HIS A 128 3.42 1.99 -12.87
N GLY A 129 2.52 1.01 -12.89
CA GLY A 129 2.66 -0.24 -12.14
C GLY A 129 2.77 0.00 -10.63
N CYS A 130 2.05 0.98 -10.10
CA CYS A 130 2.02 1.29 -8.69
C CYS A 130 0.92 0.48 -7.98
N ILE A 131 1.21 0.09 -6.75
CA ILE A 131 0.23 -0.44 -5.82
C ILE A 131 -0.62 0.71 -5.29
N LEU A 132 -1.94 0.62 -5.45
CA LEU A 132 -2.88 1.61 -4.92
C LEU A 132 -3.19 1.33 -3.45
N LEU A 133 -2.78 2.22 -2.55
CA LEU A 133 -3.19 2.19 -1.14
C LEU A 133 -4.28 3.24 -0.91
N THR A 134 -5.38 2.83 -0.29
CA THR A 134 -6.50 3.72 0.02
C THR A 134 -7.32 3.12 1.16
N ARG A 135 -8.18 3.92 1.78
CA ARG A 135 -9.25 3.40 2.66
C ARG A 135 -10.61 3.38 1.96
N ASP A 136 -10.69 3.94 0.75
CA ASP A 136 -11.88 3.97 -0.09
C ASP A 136 -11.99 2.68 -0.90
N ARG A 137 -12.96 1.85 -0.52
CA ARG A 137 -13.29 0.61 -1.20
C ARG A 137 -13.82 0.85 -2.62
N GLY A 138 -14.53 1.96 -2.85
CA GLY A 138 -15.04 2.35 -4.16
C GLY A 138 -13.92 2.62 -5.16
N LEU A 139 -12.86 3.28 -4.72
CA LEU A 139 -11.63 3.48 -5.51
C LEU A 139 -10.98 2.13 -5.89
N LEU A 140 -10.84 1.20 -4.94
CA LEU A 140 -10.28 -0.13 -5.23
C LEU A 140 -11.13 -0.99 -6.17
N LYS A 141 -12.46 -0.84 -6.14
CA LYS A 141 -13.38 -1.57 -7.02
C LYS A 141 -13.38 -1.07 -8.47
N ARG A 142 -12.63 -0.02 -8.80
CA ARG A 142 -12.52 0.44 -10.19
C ARG A 142 -11.84 -0.64 -11.03
N LYS A 143 -12.45 -1.02 -12.15
CA LYS A 143 -12.01 -2.15 -12.99
C LYS A 143 -10.53 -2.10 -13.39
N ILE A 144 -9.97 -0.90 -13.57
CA ILE A 144 -8.57 -0.69 -13.99
C ILE A 144 -7.55 -0.98 -12.89
N VAL A 145 -7.95 -0.99 -11.62
CA VAL A 145 -7.04 -1.26 -10.50
C VAL A 145 -6.66 -2.74 -10.52
N ALA A 146 -5.40 -3.01 -10.87
CA ALA A 146 -4.85 -4.37 -10.91
C ALA A 146 -4.19 -4.77 -9.57
N ASP A 147 -3.55 -3.83 -8.90
CA ASP A 147 -2.93 -4.02 -7.58
C ASP A 147 -3.34 -2.89 -6.63
N GLY A 148 -3.80 -3.28 -5.46
CA GLY A 148 -4.21 -2.33 -4.45
C GLY A 148 -4.62 -3.00 -3.15
N TYR A 149 -4.68 -2.18 -2.12
CA TYR A 149 -4.93 -2.62 -0.76
C TYR A 149 -5.68 -1.55 0.02
N CYS A 150 -6.72 -2.00 0.71
CA CYS A 150 -7.51 -1.22 1.63
C CYS A 150 -6.77 -1.14 2.95
N VAL A 151 -6.25 0.01 3.34
CA VAL A 151 -5.56 0.13 4.63
C VAL A 151 -6.60 0.12 5.76
N ARG A 152 -6.48 -0.82 6.69
CA ARG A 152 -7.47 -0.99 7.79
C ARG A 152 -7.18 -0.02 8.93
N ALA A 153 -5.92 0.09 9.34
CA ALA A 153 -5.52 0.90 10.47
C ALA A 153 -5.85 2.39 10.31
N ASP A 154 -6.28 3.02 11.42
CA ASP A 154 -6.46 4.47 11.51
C ASP A 154 -5.15 5.20 11.83
N ASP A 155 -4.35 4.62 12.74
CA ASP A 155 -3.11 5.23 13.19
C ASP A 155 -1.99 5.09 12.14
N PRO A 156 -1.29 6.19 11.76
CA PRO A 156 -0.26 6.15 10.74
C PRO A 156 0.91 5.18 10.97
N GLU A 157 1.31 4.94 12.23
CA GLU A 157 2.39 3.99 12.52
C GLU A 157 1.88 2.54 12.36
N GLN A 158 0.64 2.27 12.77
CA GLN A 158 -0.02 1.00 12.52
C GLN A 158 -0.28 0.76 11.02
N GLN A 159 -0.65 1.80 10.26
CA GLN A 159 -0.78 1.73 8.80
C GLN A 159 0.54 1.32 8.14
N LEU A 160 1.65 1.88 8.62
CA LEU A 160 2.98 1.52 8.13
C LEU A 160 3.30 0.05 8.43
N ALA A 161 3.07 -0.39 9.67
CA ALA A 161 3.29 -1.78 10.09
C ALA A 161 2.47 -2.76 9.25
N GLU A 162 1.20 -2.42 9.01
CA GLU A 162 0.27 -3.16 8.18
C GLU A 162 0.80 -3.30 6.75
N VAL A 163 1.18 -2.20 6.10
CA VAL A 163 1.68 -2.20 4.71
C VAL A 163 3.03 -2.92 4.59
N VAL A 164 3.96 -2.69 5.53
CA VAL A 164 5.26 -3.38 5.56
C VAL A 164 5.08 -4.88 5.67
N THR A 165 4.16 -5.34 6.52
CA THR A 165 3.86 -6.77 6.70
C THR A 165 3.17 -7.33 5.47
N GLN A 166 2.13 -6.65 4.98
CA GLN A 166 1.31 -7.07 3.85
C GLN A 166 2.15 -7.29 2.59
N TYR A 167 3.13 -6.42 2.34
CA TYR A 167 3.96 -6.45 1.14
C TYR A 167 5.39 -6.94 1.39
N GLN A 168 5.67 -7.43 2.60
CA GLN A 168 6.98 -7.97 3.01
C GLN A 168 8.14 -7.03 2.66
N LEU A 169 7.99 -5.76 3.04
CA LEU A 169 8.85 -4.69 2.56
C LEU A 169 10.25 -4.67 3.18
N ASN A 170 10.49 -5.40 4.28
CA ASN A 170 11.72 -5.31 5.07
C ASN A 170 13.00 -5.45 4.23
N SER A 171 13.04 -6.40 3.29
CA SER A 171 14.20 -6.66 2.43
C SER A 171 14.49 -5.57 1.39
N TYR A 172 13.57 -4.63 1.19
CA TYR A 172 13.68 -3.54 0.21
C TYR A 172 13.93 -2.17 0.86
N ILE A 173 13.93 -2.10 2.19
CA ILE A 173 14.08 -0.84 2.92
C ILE A 173 15.46 -0.22 2.69
N THR A 174 15.47 0.95 2.06
CA THR A 174 16.66 1.77 1.78
C THR A 174 16.43 3.16 2.37
N PRO A 175 16.62 3.30 3.70
CA PRO A 175 16.07 4.43 4.44
C PRO A 175 16.72 5.75 4.04
N PHE A 176 15.95 6.81 4.12
CA PHE A 176 16.40 8.19 3.90
C PHE A 176 16.99 8.45 2.50
N GLN A 177 16.56 7.67 1.50
CA GLN A 177 16.94 7.87 0.08
C GLN A 177 15.95 8.76 -0.68
N ARG A 178 14.74 8.99 -0.14
CA ARG A 178 13.70 9.81 -0.77
C ARG A 178 13.23 10.92 0.15
N CYS A 179 12.88 12.03 -0.48
CA CYS A 179 12.35 13.21 0.18
C CYS A 179 10.92 12.94 0.67
N PRO A 180 10.63 13.02 1.98
CA PRO A 180 9.26 12.84 2.47
C PRO A 180 8.29 13.85 1.86
N ARG A 181 8.76 15.06 1.52
CA ARG A 181 7.90 16.13 0.98
C ARG A 181 7.48 15.92 -0.47
N CYS A 182 8.38 15.46 -1.34
CA CYS A 182 8.13 15.42 -2.78
C CYS A 182 8.50 14.11 -3.48
N ASN A 183 8.91 13.07 -2.73
CA ASN A 183 9.34 11.77 -3.26
C ASN A 183 10.67 11.76 -4.05
N GLY A 184 11.26 12.92 -4.35
CA GLY A 184 12.52 13.04 -5.08
C GLY A 184 13.73 12.42 -4.35
N LYS A 185 14.72 11.94 -5.12
CA LYS A 185 15.94 11.31 -4.57
C LYS A 185 16.75 12.31 -3.73
N LEU A 186 17.25 11.82 -2.60
CA LEU A 186 18.15 12.56 -1.71
C LEU A 186 19.60 12.23 -2.06
N ALA A 187 20.44 13.26 -2.11
CA ALA A 187 21.88 13.10 -2.32
C ALA A 187 22.64 13.85 -1.23
N PRO A 188 23.81 13.35 -0.79
CA PRO A 188 24.71 14.13 0.06
C PRO A 188 25.09 15.45 -0.62
N VAL A 189 25.15 16.52 0.16
CA VAL A 189 25.58 17.85 -0.32
C VAL A 189 26.61 18.41 0.64
N LYS A 190 27.63 19.09 0.10
CA LYS A 190 28.66 19.72 0.91
C LYS A 190 28.11 20.98 1.56
N LYS A 191 28.49 21.22 2.82
CA LYS A 191 28.01 22.36 3.60
C LYS A 191 28.35 23.69 2.94
N GLU A 192 29.50 23.79 2.29
CA GLU A 192 29.97 24.99 1.60
C GLU A 192 29.03 25.39 0.46
N ASP A 193 28.47 24.41 -0.25
CA ASP A 193 27.59 24.64 -1.41
C ASP A 193 26.20 25.15 -1.00
N ILE A 194 25.80 24.94 0.27
CA ILE A 194 24.48 25.29 0.79
C ILE A 194 24.52 26.24 1.99
N ILE A 195 25.70 26.74 2.37
CA ILE A 195 25.91 27.45 3.63
C ILE A 195 24.95 28.64 3.76
N ASP A 196 24.69 29.35 2.67
CA ASP A 196 23.83 30.53 2.65
C ASP A 196 22.34 30.23 2.84
N GLN A 197 21.93 28.98 2.62
CA GLN A 197 20.54 28.52 2.79
C GLN A 197 20.26 28.02 4.22
N LEU A 198 21.29 27.73 5.00
CA LEU A 198 21.15 27.17 6.34
C LEU A 198 20.80 28.24 7.39
N GLN A 199 20.09 27.87 8.45
CA GLN A 199 19.91 28.77 9.60
C GLN A 199 21.19 28.87 10.43
N PRO A 200 21.44 29.97 11.18
CA PRO A 200 22.70 30.18 11.91
C PRO A 200 23.10 29.04 12.86
N LEU A 201 22.16 28.48 13.62
CA LEU A 201 22.44 27.36 14.52
C LEU A 201 22.71 26.06 13.72
N THR A 202 22.00 25.85 12.62
CA THR A 202 22.24 24.69 11.74
C THR A 202 23.64 24.74 11.12
N ARG A 203 24.07 25.93 10.66
CA ARG A 203 25.44 26.18 10.19
C ARG A 203 26.48 25.91 11.26
N LYS A 204 26.17 26.18 12.52
CA LYS A 204 27.13 26.04 13.63
C LYS A 204 27.30 24.60 14.09
N TYR A 205 26.22 23.82 14.16
CA TYR A 205 26.21 22.54 14.89
C TYR A 205 26.18 21.29 14.01
N TYR A 206 26.01 21.41 12.68
CA TYR A 206 25.90 20.26 11.79
C TYR A 206 26.80 20.39 10.57
N ASP A 207 27.37 19.27 10.13
CA ASP A 207 28.28 19.20 8.99
C ASP A 207 27.84 18.20 7.91
N GLU A 208 26.95 17.26 8.25
CA GLU A 208 26.38 16.30 7.31
C GLU A 208 25.01 16.76 6.81
N PHE A 209 24.88 16.94 5.49
CA PHE A 209 23.64 17.37 4.86
C PHE A 209 23.29 16.47 3.67
N THR A 210 22.00 16.28 3.47
CA THR A 210 21.44 15.75 2.22
C THR A 210 20.48 16.77 1.62
N GLN A 211 20.42 16.82 0.30
CA GLN A 211 19.52 17.70 -0.44
C GLN A 211 18.67 16.89 -1.41
N CYS A 212 17.40 17.28 -1.51
CA CYS A 212 16.51 16.70 -2.50
C CYS A 212 16.78 17.28 -3.89
N ALA A 213 16.99 16.41 -4.88
CA ALA A 213 17.16 16.80 -6.28
C ALA A 213 15.87 17.37 -6.93
N GLY A 214 14.70 17.10 -6.35
CA GLY A 214 13.41 17.57 -6.86
C GLY A 214 13.00 18.94 -6.34
N CYS A 215 12.95 19.11 -5.01
CA CYS A 215 12.47 20.35 -4.38
C CYS A 215 13.55 21.19 -3.71
N GLY A 216 14.82 20.75 -3.73
CA GLY A 216 15.94 21.47 -3.11
C GLY A 216 15.96 21.45 -1.58
N GLN A 217 15.00 20.79 -0.94
CA GLN A 217 14.91 20.71 0.53
C GLN A 217 16.18 20.08 1.11
N ILE A 218 16.75 20.75 2.12
CA ILE A 218 17.94 20.31 2.85
C ILE A 218 17.52 19.59 4.14
N TYR A 219 18.19 18.48 4.44
CA TYR A 219 18.00 17.65 5.62
C TYR A 219 19.33 17.41 6.34
N TRP A 220 19.28 17.23 7.66
CA TRP A 220 20.43 16.91 8.52
C TRP A 220 19.98 16.08 9.73
N LYS A 221 20.92 15.43 10.41
CA LYS A 221 20.67 14.55 11.56
C LYS A 221 20.42 15.33 12.87
N GLY A 222 19.36 16.13 12.89
CA GLY A 222 18.89 16.84 14.09
C GLY A 222 17.95 16.03 14.98
N SER A 223 17.30 16.69 15.95
CA SER A 223 16.33 16.06 16.85
C SER A 223 15.14 15.41 16.13
N HIS A 224 14.64 16.03 15.06
CA HIS A 224 13.57 15.45 14.23
C HIS A 224 14.00 14.15 13.56
N PHE A 225 15.26 14.07 13.12
CA PHE A 225 15.82 12.84 12.55
C PHE A 225 15.91 11.74 13.61
N GLN A 226 16.32 12.06 14.83
CA GLN A 226 16.40 11.07 15.92
C GLN A 226 15.03 10.50 16.30
N HIS A 227 14.01 11.36 16.41
CA HIS A 227 12.65 10.92 16.69
C HIS A 227 12.13 9.99 15.59
N MET A 228 12.32 10.38 14.33
CA MET A 228 11.95 9.58 13.17
C MET A 228 12.70 8.24 13.11
N GLN A 229 14.00 8.24 13.40
CA GLN A 229 14.80 7.01 13.44
C GLN A 229 14.35 6.07 14.57
N SER A 230 13.92 6.61 15.72
CA SER A 230 13.35 5.83 16.82
C SER A 230 12.05 5.14 16.40
N MET A 231 11.14 5.86 15.75
CA MET A 231 9.87 5.29 15.25
C MET A 231 10.13 4.20 14.19
N LEU A 232 11.04 4.44 13.26
CA LEU A 232 11.37 3.47 12.21
C LEU A 232 12.30 2.34 12.68
N SER A 233 12.83 2.40 13.91
CA SER A 233 13.88 1.50 14.39
C SER A 233 13.51 0.02 14.32
N ALA A 234 12.22 -0.29 14.48
CA ALA A 234 11.67 -1.65 14.34
C ALA A 234 11.92 -2.24 12.94
N TYR A 235 11.92 -1.40 11.90
CA TYR A 235 12.13 -1.82 10.51
C TYR A 235 13.59 -1.73 10.08
N LEU A 236 14.35 -0.78 10.64
CA LEU A 236 15.74 -0.54 10.26
C LEU A 236 16.71 -1.63 10.77
N ARG A 237 16.40 -2.30 11.89
CA ARG A 237 17.29 -3.30 12.51
C ARG A 237 17.44 -4.59 11.69
N GLN A 238 16.48 -4.92 10.83
CA GLN A 238 16.47 -6.17 10.07
C GLN A 238 17.42 -6.16 8.84
N ASN A 239 17.95 -4.98 8.44
CA ASN A 239 18.90 -4.87 7.32
C ASN A 239 20.37 -4.76 7.75
N SER A 240 20.66 -4.59 9.04
CA SER A 240 22.03 -4.43 9.55
C SER A 240 22.81 -5.75 9.64
N GLU A 241 22.14 -6.90 9.54
CA GLU A 241 22.77 -8.24 9.61
C GLU A 241 23.18 -8.78 8.23
N LYS A 242 23.03 -7.99 7.16
CA LYS A 242 23.37 -8.36 5.77
C LYS A 242 24.39 -7.44 5.09
N GLN A 243 25.22 -6.71 5.85
CA GLN A 243 26.42 -6.04 5.33
C GLN A 243 27.69 -6.78 5.74
#